data_AF-F9LVS2-F1
#
_entry.id   AF-F9LVS2-F1
#
_cell.length_a   1.000
_cell.length_b   1.000
_cell.length_c   1.000
_cell.angle_alpha   90.00
_cell.angle_beta   90.00
_cell.angle_gamma   90.00
#
_symmetry.space_group_name_H-M   'P 1'
#
loop_
_entity.id
_entity.type
_entity.pdbx_description
1 polymer ?
#
loop_
_entity_poly.entity_id
_entity_poly.type
_entity_poly.pdbx_seq_one_letter_code
_entity_poly.pdbx_strand_id
1 'polypeptide(L)'
;MKTKIAEMREKAPQATMDITGHSLGTIVSAQGVAGLTDEELEKIGKVVLFDGPDTTKSLKKMGLSDEKIKKISEKIEYYVNPFDVVGMLNREHTITKLPEESIMNNYTYYKYFFLHS
;
A
#
# COMPACT_ATOMS: atom_id res chain seq x y z
N MET A 1 -10.83 10.21 -5.95
CA MET A 1 -10.88 8.78 -6.35
C MET A 1 -12.28 8.37 -6.79
N LYS A 2 -13.30 8.50 -5.93
CA LYS A 2 -14.70 8.12 -6.25
C LYS A 2 -15.25 8.75 -7.54
N THR A 3 -15.00 10.04 -7.76
CA THR A 3 -15.36 10.73 -9.02
C THR A 3 -14.79 10.01 -10.25
N LYS A 4 -13.52 9.57 -10.18
CA LYS A 4 -12.87 8.88 -11.30
C LYS A 4 -13.43 7.48 -11.52
N ILE A 5 -13.75 6.77 -10.44
CA ILE A 5 -14.43 5.47 -10.50
C ILE A 5 -15.82 5.62 -11.14
N ALA A 6 -16.58 6.65 -10.78
CA ALA A 6 -17.88 6.92 -11.40
C ALA A 6 -17.76 7.21 -12.90
N GLU A 7 -16.80 8.03 -13.32
CA GLU A 7 -16.51 8.28 -14.74
C GLU A 7 -16.13 6.99 -15.48
N MET A 8 -15.33 6.12 -14.87
CA MET A 8 -14.94 4.84 -15.47
C MET A 8 -16.14 3.90 -15.62
N ARG A 9 -17.04 3.85 -14.62
CA ARG A 9 -18.25 3.02 -14.71
C ARG A 9 -19.12 3.43 -15.90
N GLU A 10 -19.18 4.72 -16.23
CA GLU A 10 -19.91 5.24 -17.38
C GLU A 10 -19.18 4.99 -18.71
N LYS A 11 -17.91 5.40 -18.79
CA LYS A 11 -17.17 5.50 -20.07
C LYS A 11 -16.38 4.25 -20.43
N ALA A 12 -16.03 3.44 -19.44
CA ALA A 12 -15.19 2.26 -19.60
C ALA A 12 -15.57 1.19 -18.55
N PRO A 13 -16.78 0.61 -18.66
CA PRO A 13 -17.35 -0.25 -17.61
C PRO A 13 -16.54 -1.51 -17.32
N GLN A 14 -15.62 -1.92 -18.20
CA GLN A 14 -14.72 -3.06 -18.00
C GLN A 14 -13.30 -2.66 -17.56
N ALA A 15 -12.99 -1.37 -17.51
CA ALA A 15 -11.66 -0.90 -17.12
C ALA A 15 -11.47 -0.97 -15.60
N THR A 16 -10.23 -1.22 -15.22
CA THR A 16 -9.71 -1.03 -13.86
C THR A 16 -8.71 0.13 -13.86
N MET A 17 -8.46 0.69 -12.68
CA MET A 17 -7.50 1.75 -12.46
C MET A 17 -6.41 1.24 -11.54
N ASP A 18 -5.17 1.32 -12.01
CA ASP A 18 -4.00 1.15 -11.16
C ASP A 18 -3.66 2.47 -10.47
N ILE A 19 -3.24 2.38 -9.21
CA ILE A 19 -2.91 3.53 -8.38
C ILE A 19 -1.43 3.43 -8.03
N THR A 20 -0.72 4.55 -8.08
CA THR A 20 0.62 4.64 -7.52
C THR A 20 0.75 5.81 -6.56
N GLY A 21 1.65 5.69 -5.59
CA GLY A 21 1.98 6.76 -4.65
C GLY A 21 3.42 6.61 -4.18
N HIS A 22 4.09 7.74 -3.95
CA HIS A 22 5.45 7.78 -3.43
C HIS A 22 5.50 8.61 -2.15
N SER A 23 6.28 8.19 -1.16
CA SER A 23 6.45 8.90 0.11
C SER A 23 5.11 9.20 0.79
N LEU A 24 4.75 10.45 1.08
CA LEU A 24 3.43 10.83 1.60
C LEU A 24 2.26 10.33 0.73
N GLY A 25 2.47 10.23 -0.59
CA GLY A 25 1.49 9.70 -1.53
C GLY A 25 1.10 8.25 -1.24
N THR A 26 1.91 7.46 -0.52
CA THR A 26 1.50 6.11 -0.12
C THR A 26 0.36 6.14 0.89
N ILE A 27 0.40 7.05 1.85
CA ILE A 27 -0.65 7.23 2.85
C ILE A 27 -1.93 7.68 2.17
N VAL A 28 -1.84 8.71 1.33
CA VAL A 28 -3.00 9.28 0.62
C VAL A 28 -3.66 8.22 -0.28
N SER A 29 -2.85 7.44 -1.01
CA SER A 29 -3.35 6.37 -1.87
C SER A 29 -3.99 5.24 -1.08
N ALA A 30 -3.35 4.75 -0.01
CA ALA A 30 -3.91 3.69 0.84
C ALA A 30 -5.21 4.12 1.52
N GLN A 31 -5.27 5.35 2.04
CA GLN A 31 -6.49 5.91 2.63
C GLN A 31 -7.60 6.14 1.59
N GLY A 32 -7.23 6.58 0.38
CA GLY A 32 -8.15 6.74 -0.73
C GLY A 32 -8.82 5.42 -1.12
N VAL A 33 -8.05 4.33 -1.19
CA VAL A 33 -8.55 2.96 -1.45
C VAL A 33 -9.37 2.45 -0.26
N ALA A 34 -8.95 2.74 0.96
CA ALA A 34 -9.66 2.35 2.18
C ALA A 34 -11.06 2.99 2.30
N GLY A 35 -11.25 4.18 1.74
CA GLY A 35 -12.53 4.88 1.69
C GLY A 35 -13.53 4.34 0.65
N LEU A 36 -13.15 3.32 -0.14
CA LEU A 36 -13.99 2.73 -1.17
C LEU A 36 -14.91 1.64 -0.62
N THR A 37 -16.14 1.58 -1.15
CA THR A 37 -17.02 0.41 -0.97
C THR A 37 -16.42 -0.83 -1.63
N ASP A 38 -16.96 -2.01 -1.33
CA ASP A 38 -16.47 -3.25 -1.95
C ASP A 38 -16.68 -3.25 -3.48
N GLU A 39 -17.80 -2.71 -3.96
CA GLU A 39 -18.09 -2.55 -5.40
C GLU A 39 -17.19 -1.48 -6.07
N GLU A 40 -16.80 -0.43 -5.34
CA GLU A 40 -15.81 0.55 -5.83
C GLU A 40 -14.41 -0.06 -5.89
N LEU A 41 -14.08 -0.95 -4.94
CA LEU A 41 -12.77 -1.61 -4.85
C LEU A 41 -12.52 -2.57 -6.02
N GLU A 42 -13.56 -3.14 -6.62
CA GLU A 42 -13.46 -3.96 -7.84
C GLU A 42 -12.92 -3.16 -9.04
N LYS A 43 -13.07 -1.83 -9.04
CA LYS A 43 -12.49 -0.96 -10.08
C LYS A 43 -11.03 -0.64 -9.88
N ILE A 44 -10.45 -1.06 -8.76
CA ILE A 44 -9.01 -0.91 -8.50
C ILE A 44 -8.31 -2.18 -8.96
N GLY A 45 -7.38 -2.04 -9.90
CA GLY A 45 -6.54 -3.13 -10.37
C GLY A 45 -5.47 -3.45 -9.32
N LYS A 46 -4.38 -2.70 -9.39
CA LYS A 46 -3.23 -2.78 -8.48
C LYS A 46 -2.94 -1.43 -7.83
N VAL A 47 -2.42 -1.46 -6.61
CA VAL A 47 -1.93 -0.27 -5.91
C VAL A 47 -0.43 -0.45 -5.66
N VAL A 48 0.40 0.37 -6.27
CA VAL A 48 1.86 0.27 -6.19
C VAL A 48 2.44 1.44 -5.41
N LEU A 49 3.00 1.19 -4.24
CA LEU A 49 3.43 2.20 -3.28
C LEU A 49 4.95 2.18 -3.12
N PHE A 50 5.58 3.34 -3.33
CA PHE A 50 7.03 3.50 -3.32
C PHE A 50 7.49 4.28 -2.10
N ASP A 51 8.49 3.74 -1.38
CA ASP A 51 9.27 4.46 -0.37
C ASP A 51 8.42 5.27 0.64
N GLY A 52 7.29 4.68 1.06
CA GLY A 52 6.39 5.27 2.03
C GLY A 52 6.13 4.35 3.22
N PRO A 53 5.63 4.92 4.33
CA PRO A 53 5.43 4.18 5.57
C PRO A 53 4.40 3.06 5.41
N ASP A 54 4.48 2.07 6.31
CA ASP A 54 3.45 1.05 6.42
C ASP A 54 2.18 1.68 7.00
N THR A 55 1.08 1.56 6.27
CA THR A 55 -0.21 2.17 6.59
C THR A 55 -1.13 1.29 7.45
N THR A 56 -0.77 0.04 7.78
CA THR A 56 -1.63 -0.92 8.50
C THR A 56 -2.22 -0.31 9.78
N LYS A 57 -1.34 0.23 10.62
CA LYS A 57 -1.73 0.81 11.92
C LYS A 57 -2.66 2.01 11.75
N SER A 58 -2.42 2.83 10.73
CA SER A 58 -3.27 3.97 10.41
C SER A 58 -4.66 3.52 9.93
N LEU A 59 -4.74 2.48 9.10
CA LEU A 59 -6.01 1.91 8.64
C LEU A 59 -6.82 1.30 9.79
N LYS A 60 -6.17 0.59 10.72
CA LYS A 60 -6.82 0.09 11.95
C LYS A 60 -7.38 1.25 12.80
N LYS A 61 -6.60 2.33 12.96
CA LYS A 61 -7.05 3.54 13.69
C LYS A 61 -8.21 4.28 13.03
N MET A 62 -8.39 4.13 11.72
CA MET A 62 -9.55 4.65 11.00
C MET A 62 -10.83 3.82 11.26
N GLY A 63 -10.76 2.74 12.03
CA GLY A 63 -11.91 1.90 12.39
C GLY A 63 -12.24 0.83 11.34
N LEU A 64 -11.33 0.53 10.42
CA LEU A 64 -11.53 -0.55 9.46
C LEU A 64 -11.42 -1.91 10.15
N SER A 65 -12.28 -2.85 9.76
CA SER A 65 -12.17 -4.25 10.18
C SER A 65 -10.92 -4.91 9.59
N ASP A 66 -10.38 -5.91 10.28
CA ASP A 66 -9.23 -6.67 9.79
C ASP A 66 -9.53 -7.33 8.42
N GLU A 67 -10.77 -7.74 8.18
CA GLU A 67 -11.23 -8.27 6.89
C GLU A 67 -11.13 -7.23 5.76
N LYS A 68 -11.57 -5.99 6.01
CA LYS A 68 -11.48 -4.91 5.01
C LYS A 68 -10.02 -4.54 4.76
N ILE A 69 -9.20 -4.48 5.80
CA ILE A 69 -7.76 -4.25 5.68
C ILE A 69 -7.11 -5.35 4.84
N LYS A 70 -7.42 -6.62 5.11
CA LYS A 70 -6.92 -7.74 4.31
C LYS A 70 -7.27 -7.61 2.82
N LYS A 71 -8.54 -7.34 2.49
CA LYS A 71 -8.98 -7.12 1.10
C LYS A 71 -8.21 -5.99 0.40
N ILE A 72 -7.94 -4.90 1.11
CA ILE A 72 -7.17 -3.77 0.58
C ILE A 72 -5.70 -4.16 0.38
N SER A 73 -5.12 -4.83 1.38
CA SER A 73 -3.73 -5.30 1.37
C SER A 73 -3.42 -6.25 0.22
N GLU A 74 -4.37 -7.11 -0.18
CA GLU A 74 -4.23 -8.01 -1.33
C GLU A 74 -4.04 -7.26 -2.67
N LYS A 75 -4.46 -5.99 -2.75
CA LYS A 75 -4.27 -5.12 -3.92
C LYS A 75 -3.01 -4.25 -3.83
N ILE A 76 -2.42 -4.10 -2.64
CA ILE A 76 -1.29 -3.21 -2.41
C ILE A 76 0.03 -3.96 -2.53
N GLU A 77 0.94 -3.41 -3.32
CA GLU A 77 2.34 -3.82 -3.40
C GLU A 77 3.23 -2.65 -2.99
N TYR A 78 4.10 -2.88 -2.01
CA TYR A 78 5.12 -1.92 -1.61
C TYR A 78 6.46 -2.25 -2.24
N TYR A 79 7.09 -1.23 -2.82
CA TYR A 79 8.50 -1.20 -3.16
C TYR A 79 9.19 -0.21 -2.24
N VAL A 80 10.03 -0.74 -1.36
CA VAL A 80 10.75 0.09 -0.40
C VAL A 80 12.24 -0.15 -0.51
N ASN A 81 12.99 0.93 -0.54
CA ASN A 81 14.42 0.93 -0.35
C ASN A 81 14.70 0.76 1.16
N PRO A 82 15.47 -0.25 1.58
CA PRO A 82 15.80 -0.44 2.98
C PRO A 82 16.53 0.75 3.62
N PHE A 83 17.25 1.55 2.82
CA PHE A 83 17.96 2.75 3.29
C PHE A 83 17.07 4.01 3.33
N ASP A 84 15.82 3.93 2.87
CA ASP A 84 14.86 5.02 3.00
C ASP A 84 14.20 4.99 4.39
N VAL A 85 14.53 5.98 5.22
CA VAL A 85 13.99 6.10 6.59
C VAL A 85 12.46 6.20 6.59
N VAL A 86 11.86 6.92 5.64
CA VAL A 86 10.41 7.09 5.51
C VAL A 86 9.78 5.77 5.08
N GLY A 87 10.37 5.12 4.09
CA GLY A 87 10.00 3.78 3.63
C GLY A 87 10.10 2.72 4.73
N MET A 88 10.95 2.90 5.74
CA MET A 88 11.08 1.95 6.85
C MET A 88 10.15 2.23 8.05
N LEU A 89 9.43 3.36 8.08
CA LEU A 89 8.53 3.68 9.18
C LEU A 89 7.39 2.65 9.31
N ASN A 90 7.04 2.35 10.56
CA ASN A 90 5.98 1.43 10.99
C ASN A 90 6.16 -0.05 10.62
N ARG A 91 7.32 -0.43 10.05
CA ARG A 91 7.64 -1.82 9.71
C ARG A 91 8.35 -2.53 10.86
N GLU A 92 8.09 -3.82 11.02
CA GLU A 92 8.73 -4.64 12.06
C GLU A 92 10.14 -5.07 11.67
N HIS A 93 10.35 -5.46 10.41
CA HIS A 93 11.63 -5.91 9.86
C HIS A 93 12.31 -4.82 9.03
N THR A 94 13.28 -4.12 9.62
CA THR A 94 14.04 -3.02 8.99
C THR A 94 15.53 -3.29 9.09
N ILE A 95 16.35 -2.76 8.16
CA ILE A 95 17.82 -2.94 8.21
C ILE A 95 18.45 -2.43 9.52
N THR A 96 17.85 -1.42 10.14
CA THR A 96 18.26 -0.89 11.46
C THR A 96 18.01 -1.85 12.62
N LYS A 97 17.30 -2.96 12.38
CA LYS A 97 16.99 -4.01 13.35
C LYS A 97 17.58 -5.37 12.95
N LEU A 98 18.31 -5.44 11.84
CA LEU A 98 19.00 -6.65 11.39
C LEU A 98 20.46 -6.62 11.88
N PRO A 99 21.08 -7.78 12.18
CA PRO A 99 22.51 -7.85 12.47
C PRO A 99 23.34 -7.36 11.27
N GLU A 100 24.48 -6.70 11.52
CA GLU A 100 25.29 -5.97 10.52
C GLU A 100 25.64 -6.79 9.26
N GLU A 101 25.87 -8.10 9.39
CA GLU A 101 26.18 -8.99 8.26
C GLU A 101 25.04 -9.09 7.21
N SER A 102 23.80 -8.81 7.61
CA SER A 102 22.61 -8.87 6.73
C SER A 102 22.53 -7.69 5.75
N ILE A 103 23.19 -6.57 6.08
CA ILE A 103 22.99 -5.27 5.43
C ILE A 103 23.80 -5.16 4.14
N MET A 104 24.94 -5.86 4.05
CA MET A 104 25.94 -5.68 3.00
C MET A 104 25.59 -6.30 1.64
N ASN A 105 24.52 -7.09 1.53
CA ASN A 105 24.20 -7.89 0.32
C ASN A 105 23.07 -7.34 -0.57
N ASN A 106 22.45 -6.18 -0.28
CA ASN A 106 21.14 -5.85 -0.87
C ASN A 106 21.03 -4.44 -1.45
N TYR A 107 21.35 -4.29 -2.73
CA TYR A 107 20.99 -3.13 -3.57
C TYR A 107 19.58 -3.25 -4.22
N THR A 108 18.77 -4.21 -3.76
CA THR A 108 17.51 -4.60 -4.41
C THR A 108 16.32 -4.12 -3.58
N TYR A 109 15.34 -3.47 -4.22
CA TYR A 109 14.05 -3.15 -3.63
C TYR A 109 13.39 -4.42 -3.07
N TYR A 110 13.04 -4.41 -1.79
CA TYR A 110 12.34 -5.52 -1.17
C TYR A 110 10.84 -5.39 -1.44
N LYS A 111 10.25 -6.46 -2.00
CA LYS A 111 8.80 -6.61 -2.08
C LYS A 111 8.27 -7.07 -0.73
N TYR A 112 7.71 -6.15 0.04
CA TYR A 112 7.07 -6.49 1.32
C TYR A 112 5.60 -6.85 1.09
N PHE A 113 5.27 -8.13 1.33
CA PHE A 113 3.88 -8.58 1.37
C PHE A 113 3.28 -8.30 2.74
N PHE A 114 2.13 -7.64 2.74
CA PHE A 114 1.37 -7.17 3.90
C PHE A 114 0.66 -8.33 4.62
N LEU A 115 1.37 -9.32 5.16
CA LEU A 115 0.74 -10.53 5.71
C LEU A 115 1.54 -11.16 6.87
N HIS A 116 1.81 -10.44 7.97
CA HIS A 116 2.10 -11.06 9.27
C HIS A 116 1.65 -10.14 10.42
N SER A 117 0.39 -10.22 10.82
CA SER A 117 -0.12 -9.85 12.16
C SER A 117 -1.46 -10.51 12.40
#